data_AF-A0A7Y3B4W3-F1
#
_entry.id   AF-A0A7Y3B4W3-F1
#
_cell.length_a   1.000
_cell.length_b   1.000
_cell.length_c   1.000
_cell.angle_alpha   90.00
_cell.angle_beta   90.00
_cell.angle_gamma   90.00
#
_symmetry.space_group_name_H-M   'P 1'
#
loop_
_entity.id
_entity.type
_entity.pdbx_description
1 polymer ?
#
loop_
_entity_poly.entity_id
_entity_poly.type
_entity_poly.pdbx_seq_one_letter_code
_entity_poly.pdbx_strand_id
1 'polypeptide(L)'
;DFGFRANAGAGHRLVEPSLGGGALLDLGVYPISLAMLLLGEPASIAASATIGPSGVDEQVAVSMAFPGGAISSAYATFMADSPTEAHVVGTEGRVWVHPRFHNPERLDVIGADGAVREIDLPIGGSGYRFEVAEVHRALLAGETESPMRTLDDSLAVMRVLDAVRDQVGVRYPGE
;
A
#
# COMPACT_ATOMS: atom_id res chain seq x y z
N ASP A 1 -7.91 -0.05 -0.41
CA ASP A 1 -7.65 -0.02 -1.87
C ASP A 1 -6.98 1.30 -2.23
N PHE A 2 -6.36 1.42 -3.41
CA PHE A 2 -5.89 2.70 -3.92
C PHE A 2 -6.10 2.79 -5.42
N GLY A 3 -7.02 3.65 -5.86
CA GLY A 3 -7.22 3.86 -7.28
C GLY A 3 -7.80 5.22 -7.64
N PHE A 4 -7.34 5.71 -8.78
CA PHE A 4 -7.84 6.92 -9.43
C PHE A 4 -7.85 6.72 -10.93
N ARG A 5 -8.73 7.42 -11.65
CA ARG A 5 -8.68 7.39 -13.11
C ARG A 5 -7.55 8.30 -13.63
N ALA A 6 -6.46 7.70 -14.09
CA ALA A 6 -5.36 8.42 -14.69
C ALA A 6 -5.64 8.79 -16.16
N ASN A 7 -5.14 9.94 -16.59
CA ASN A 7 -4.96 10.25 -18.01
C ASN A 7 -3.49 10.03 -18.40
N ALA A 8 -3.09 8.75 -18.43
CA ALA A 8 -1.70 8.35 -18.67
C ALA A 8 -1.48 8.05 -20.17
N GLY A 9 -0.91 9.01 -20.90
CA GLY A 9 -0.46 8.80 -22.27
C GLY A 9 0.89 8.08 -22.35
N ALA A 10 1.36 7.82 -23.57
CA ALA A 10 2.69 7.24 -23.81
C ALA A 10 3.80 8.07 -23.12
N GLY A 11 4.76 7.37 -22.51
CA GLY A 11 5.86 7.99 -21.74
C GLY A 11 5.48 8.47 -20.34
N HIS A 12 4.22 8.34 -19.92
CA HIS A 12 3.82 8.64 -18.55
C HIS A 12 4.35 7.58 -17.58
N ARG A 13 4.83 8.01 -16.39
CA ARG A 13 5.43 7.12 -15.37
C ARG A 13 4.59 5.89 -15.00
N LEU A 14 3.26 6.01 -15.07
CA LEU A 14 2.33 4.92 -14.77
C LEU A 14 2.33 3.80 -15.82
N VAL A 15 2.63 4.11 -17.07
CA VAL A 15 2.52 3.16 -18.19
C VAL A 15 3.88 2.82 -18.80
N GLU A 16 4.94 3.55 -18.45
CA GLU A 16 6.29 3.39 -19.00
C GLU A 16 7.06 2.30 -18.23
N PRO A 17 7.32 1.12 -18.83
CA PRO A 17 8.00 0.02 -18.14
C PRO A 17 9.44 0.38 -17.74
N SER A 18 10.12 1.23 -18.51
CA SER A 18 11.48 1.67 -18.19
C SER A 18 11.58 2.55 -16.93
N LEU A 19 10.44 3.04 -16.44
CA LEU A 19 10.32 3.82 -15.20
C LEU A 19 9.71 3.02 -14.03
N GLY A 20 9.51 1.71 -14.19
CA GLY A 20 8.84 0.87 -13.19
C GLY A 20 7.33 1.15 -13.09
N GLY A 21 6.69 1.51 -14.21
CA GLY A 21 5.26 1.77 -14.24
C GLY A 21 4.40 0.55 -13.87
N GLY A 22 3.11 0.77 -13.69
CA GLY A 22 2.15 -0.24 -13.26
C GLY A 22 1.42 0.17 -11.98
N ALA A 23 0.18 -0.28 -11.84
CA ALA A 23 -0.65 0.01 -10.67
C ALA A 23 -0.08 -0.62 -9.41
N LEU A 24 0.56 -1.79 -9.50
CA LEU A 24 1.14 -2.49 -8.37
C LEU A 24 2.26 -1.69 -7.70
N LEU A 25 3.27 -1.28 -8.47
CA LEU A 25 4.42 -0.56 -7.91
C LEU A 25 4.06 0.87 -7.51
N ASP A 26 3.19 1.54 -8.26
CA ASP A 26 2.85 2.93 -7.96
C ASP A 26 1.81 3.07 -6.85
N LEU A 27 0.79 2.20 -6.82
CA LEU A 27 -0.39 2.34 -5.97
C LEU A 27 -0.57 1.14 -5.03
N GLY A 28 -0.32 -0.08 -5.51
CA GLY A 28 -0.46 -1.32 -4.76
C GLY A 28 0.50 -1.44 -3.58
N VAL A 29 1.66 -0.77 -3.65
CA VAL A 29 2.62 -0.69 -2.55
C VAL A 29 1.99 -0.16 -1.26
N TYR A 30 1.05 0.78 -1.33
CA TYR A 30 0.43 1.38 -0.15
C TYR A 30 -0.47 0.40 0.64
N PRO A 31 -1.52 -0.22 0.05
CA PRO A 31 -2.36 -1.16 0.79
C PRO A 31 -1.59 -2.42 1.19
N ILE A 32 -0.62 -2.88 0.38
CA ILE A 32 0.23 -4.02 0.73
C ILE A 32 1.11 -3.69 1.95
N SER A 33 1.79 -2.53 1.93
CA SER A 33 2.65 -2.10 3.04
C SER A 33 1.86 -1.83 4.32
N LEU A 34 0.59 -1.40 4.23
CA LEU A 34 -0.28 -1.24 5.39
C LEU A 34 -0.65 -2.60 5.99
N ALA A 35 -1.02 -3.58 5.16
CA ALA A 35 -1.31 -4.93 5.65
C ALA A 35 -0.09 -5.53 6.35
N MET A 36 1.09 -5.39 5.75
CA MET A 36 2.34 -5.91 6.32
C MET A 36 2.77 -5.16 7.59
N LEU A 37 2.52 -3.86 7.68
CA LEU A 37 2.75 -3.10 8.92
C LEU A 37 1.95 -3.66 10.10
N LEU A 38 0.73 -4.14 9.85
CA LEU A 38 -0.17 -4.64 10.88
C LEU A 38 0.01 -6.13 11.19
N LEU A 39 0.37 -6.93 10.17
CA LEU A 39 0.30 -8.39 10.22
C LEU A 39 1.65 -9.08 9.97
N GLY A 40 2.71 -8.33 9.67
CA GLY A 40 4.04 -8.86 9.33
C GLY A 40 4.13 -9.39 7.90
N GLU A 41 5.04 -10.32 7.65
CA GLU A 41 5.17 -10.95 6.33
C GLU A 41 4.06 -11.98 6.06
N PRO A 42 3.46 -11.99 4.85
CA PRO A 42 2.44 -12.96 4.50
C PRO A 42 3.05 -14.36 4.28
N ALA A 43 2.32 -15.39 4.69
CA ALA A 43 2.69 -16.80 4.45
C ALA A 43 2.35 -17.26 3.02
N SER A 44 1.37 -16.63 2.37
CA SER A 44 1.02 -16.93 0.97
C SER A 44 0.33 -15.75 0.30
N ILE A 45 0.50 -15.65 -1.02
CA ILE A 45 0.00 -14.56 -1.86
C ILE A 45 -0.72 -15.17 -3.07
N ALA A 46 -1.89 -14.66 -3.41
CA ALA A 46 -2.58 -14.94 -4.67
C ALA A 46 -2.97 -13.61 -5.34
N ALA A 47 -2.62 -13.44 -6.62
CA ALA A 47 -2.85 -12.19 -7.33
C ALA A 47 -3.45 -12.38 -8.72
N SER A 48 -4.15 -11.34 -9.19
CA SER A 48 -4.68 -11.22 -10.54
C SER A 48 -4.59 -9.77 -11.01
N ALA A 49 -4.29 -9.55 -12.29
CA ALA A 49 -4.16 -8.21 -12.86
C ALA A 49 -4.76 -8.12 -14.27
N THR A 50 -5.04 -6.89 -14.71
CA THR A 50 -5.21 -6.58 -16.13
C THR A 50 -3.93 -5.96 -16.64
N ILE A 51 -3.31 -6.57 -17.65
CA ILE A 51 -2.10 -6.05 -18.27
C ILE A 51 -2.48 -5.14 -19.43
N GLY A 52 -1.97 -3.91 -19.38
CA GLY A 52 -2.18 -2.89 -20.39
C GLY A 52 -1.33 -3.11 -21.65
N PRO A 53 -1.57 -2.33 -22.70
CA PRO A 53 -0.86 -2.46 -23.97
C PRO A 53 0.64 -2.15 -23.87
N SER A 54 1.09 -1.43 -22.83
CA SER A 54 2.51 -1.18 -22.58
C SER A 54 3.23 -2.31 -21.84
N GLY A 55 2.50 -3.36 -21.40
CA GLY A 55 3.07 -4.51 -20.69
C GLY A 55 3.13 -4.38 -19.17
N VAL A 56 2.68 -3.25 -18.60
CA VAL A 56 2.50 -3.10 -17.14
C VAL A 56 1.07 -3.43 -16.72
N ASP A 57 0.87 -3.72 -15.44
CA ASP A 57 -0.47 -3.90 -14.88
C ASP A 57 -1.21 -2.55 -14.75
N GLU A 58 -2.43 -2.45 -15.28
CA GLU A 58 -3.27 -1.25 -15.14
C GLU A 58 -4.14 -1.29 -13.88
N GLN A 59 -4.38 -2.51 -13.39
CA GLN A 59 -5.02 -2.80 -12.12
C GLN A 59 -4.58 -4.17 -11.62
N VAL A 60 -4.54 -4.31 -10.30
CA VAL A 60 -4.11 -5.54 -9.61
C VAL A 60 -4.95 -5.75 -8.36
N ALA A 61 -5.36 -7.00 -8.13
CA ALA A 61 -5.97 -7.46 -6.90
C ALA A 61 -5.06 -8.53 -6.28
N VAL A 62 -4.82 -8.41 -4.98
CA VAL A 62 -3.92 -9.28 -4.21
C VAL A 62 -4.63 -9.76 -2.96
N SER A 63 -4.62 -11.07 -2.73
CA SER A 63 -5.03 -11.70 -1.47
C SER A 63 -3.79 -12.22 -0.76
N MET A 64 -3.65 -11.91 0.52
CA MET A 64 -2.53 -12.33 1.35
C MET A 64 -3.05 -13.02 2.61
N ALA A 65 -2.51 -14.20 2.91
CA ALA A 65 -2.76 -14.90 4.16
C ALA A 65 -1.52 -14.80 5.06
N PHE A 66 -1.73 -14.51 6.35
CA PHE A 66 -0.68 -14.25 7.32
C PHE A 66 -0.59 -15.36 8.36
N PRO A 67 0.58 -15.52 9.01
CA PRO A 67 0.68 -16.34 10.22
C PRO A 67 -0.38 -15.93 11.24
N GLY A 68 -0.99 -16.92 11.91
CA GLY A 68 -2.09 -16.67 12.86
C GLY A 68 -3.49 -16.60 12.23
N GLY A 69 -3.60 -16.74 10.91
CA GLY A 69 -4.89 -16.93 10.22
C GLY A 69 -5.58 -15.64 9.78
N ALA A 70 -4.94 -14.48 9.96
CA ALA A 70 -5.41 -13.24 9.38
C ALA A 70 -5.28 -13.26 7.85
N ILE A 71 -6.20 -12.57 7.17
CA ILE A 71 -6.21 -12.44 5.71
C ILE A 71 -6.39 -10.95 5.39
N SER A 72 -5.73 -10.48 4.33
CA SER A 72 -5.97 -9.15 3.78
C SER A 72 -6.24 -9.23 2.28
N SER A 73 -7.01 -8.28 1.77
CA SER A 73 -7.14 -8.01 0.35
C SER A 73 -6.64 -6.60 0.04
N ALA A 74 -5.82 -6.48 -1.00
CA ALA A 74 -5.35 -5.22 -1.56
C ALA A 74 -5.81 -5.11 -3.01
N TYR A 75 -6.18 -3.89 -3.41
CA TYR A 75 -6.56 -3.58 -4.78
C TYR A 75 -5.94 -2.24 -5.15
N ALA A 76 -5.40 -2.17 -6.36
CA ALA A 76 -4.83 -0.96 -6.93
C ALA A 76 -5.22 -0.84 -8.40
N THR A 77 -5.47 0.40 -8.86
CA THR A 77 -5.85 0.68 -10.25
C THR A 77 -5.57 2.12 -10.61
N PHE A 78 -5.11 2.37 -11.84
CA PHE A 78 -5.13 3.72 -12.41
C PHE A 78 -6.23 3.90 -13.47
N MET A 79 -7.15 2.93 -13.57
CA MET A 79 -8.22 2.91 -14.60
C MET A 79 -9.54 3.49 -14.12
N ALA A 80 -9.74 3.55 -12.80
CA ALA A 80 -10.98 3.99 -12.19
C ALA A 80 -10.73 4.62 -10.82
N ASP A 81 -11.61 5.53 -10.44
CA ASP A 81 -11.63 6.05 -9.08
C ASP A 81 -12.19 4.98 -8.13
N SER A 82 -11.44 4.71 -7.07
CA SER A 82 -11.87 3.84 -5.98
C SER A 82 -11.99 4.68 -4.70
N PRO A 83 -12.69 4.18 -3.65
CA PRO A 83 -12.83 4.90 -2.39
C PRO A 83 -11.49 5.33 -1.79
N THR A 84 -10.42 4.57 -2.04
CA THR A 84 -9.07 4.81 -1.50
C THR A 84 -9.09 4.81 0.03
N GLU A 85 -9.72 3.78 0.58
CA GLU A 85 -9.94 3.59 2.02
C GLU A 85 -9.20 2.35 2.52
N ALA A 86 -9.09 2.22 3.85
CA ALA A 86 -8.61 0.98 4.46
C ALA A 86 -9.51 0.57 5.63
N HIS A 87 -9.78 -0.73 5.72
CA HIS A 87 -10.54 -1.33 6.83
C HIS A 87 -9.71 -2.40 7.50
N VAL A 88 -9.67 -2.35 8.83
CA VAL A 88 -9.08 -3.41 9.67
C VAL A 88 -10.20 -3.96 10.53
N VAL A 89 -10.49 -5.25 10.41
CA VAL A 89 -11.61 -5.89 11.11
C VAL A 89 -11.07 -6.95 12.06
N GLY A 90 -11.49 -6.87 13.32
CA GLY A 90 -11.15 -7.84 14.36
C GLY A 90 -12.40 -8.34 15.07
N THR A 91 -12.20 -9.16 16.11
CA THR A 91 -13.30 -9.76 16.87
C THR A 91 -14.08 -8.76 17.73
N GLU A 92 -13.47 -7.63 18.07
CA GLU A 92 -14.05 -6.62 18.97
C GLU A 92 -14.56 -5.38 18.23
N GLY A 93 -14.44 -5.35 16.90
CA GLY A 93 -14.83 -4.19 16.12
C GLY A 93 -14.00 -4.03 14.85
N ARG A 94 -13.98 -2.80 14.34
CA ARG A 94 -13.24 -2.43 13.14
C ARG A 94 -12.67 -1.03 13.22
N VAL A 95 -11.59 -0.81 12.49
CA VAL A 95 -11.05 0.51 12.19
C VAL A 95 -11.36 0.83 10.74
N TRP A 96 -11.88 2.03 10.49
CA TRP A 96 -12.06 2.60 9.16
C TRP A 96 -11.14 3.80 8.99
N VAL A 97 -10.16 3.66 8.10
CA VAL A 97 -9.35 4.78 7.64
C VAL A 97 -10.04 5.37 6.41
N HIS A 98 -10.47 6.62 6.55
CA HIS A 98 -11.24 7.37 5.55
C HIS A 98 -10.45 7.57 4.24
N PRO A 99 -11.11 8.04 3.16
CA PRO A 99 -10.48 8.23 1.85
C PRO A 99 -9.15 8.95 1.90
N ARG A 100 -8.25 8.58 0.98
CA ARG A 100 -6.79 8.88 1.06
C ARG A 100 -6.14 8.23 2.26
N PHE A 101 -6.40 6.94 2.48
CA PHE A 101 -5.83 6.19 3.62
C PHE A 101 -4.29 6.23 3.69
N HIS A 102 -3.60 6.48 2.56
CA HIS A 102 -2.14 6.63 2.49
C HIS A 102 -1.64 7.96 3.09
N ASN A 103 -2.54 8.91 3.32
CA ASN A 103 -2.29 10.19 3.98
C ASN A 103 -3.58 10.64 4.69
N PRO A 104 -4.01 9.91 5.74
CA PRO A 104 -5.35 10.05 6.29
C PRO A 104 -5.45 11.25 7.23
N GLU A 105 -6.57 11.97 7.15
CA GLU A 105 -6.91 13.08 8.07
C GLU A 105 -7.89 12.67 9.17
N ARG A 106 -8.50 11.48 9.05
CA ARG A 106 -9.43 10.93 10.04
C ARG A 106 -9.46 9.41 9.97
N LEU A 107 -9.70 8.77 11.11
CA LEU A 107 -10.12 7.37 11.19
C LEU A 107 -11.19 7.18 12.27
N ASP A 108 -12.02 6.16 12.09
CA ASP A 108 -13.05 5.77 13.05
C ASP A 108 -12.71 4.41 13.65
N VAL A 109 -12.80 4.31 14.97
CA VAL A 109 -12.75 3.03 15.69
C VAL A 109 -14.18 2.68 16.10
N ILE A 110 -14.68 1.56 15.58
CA ILE A 110 -16.07 1.14 15.71
C ILE A 110 -16.10 -0.17 16.50
N GLY A 111 -16.61 -0.14 17.73
CA GLY A 111 -16.74 -1.32 18.59
C GLY A 111 -17.79 -2.32 18.09
N ALA A 112 -17.73 -3.55 18.58
CA ALA A 112 -18.73 -4.59 18.29
C ALA A 112 -20.15 -4.22 18.75
N ASP A 113 -20.28 -3.32 19.71
CA ASP A 113 -21.53 -2.72 20.18
C ASP A 113 -22.06 -1.59 19.26
N GLY A 114 -21.29 -1.22 18.24
CA GLY A 114 -21.59 -0.12 17.33
C GLY A 114 -21.16 1.26 17.84
N ALA A 115 -20.53 1.36 19.01
CA ALA A 115 -19.99 2.63 19.50
C ALA A 115 -18.88 3.12 18.57
N VAL A 116 -18.94 4.40 18.18
CA VAL A 116 -17.97 5.02 17.26
C VAL A 116 -17.11 6.02 18.03
N ARG A 117 -15.80 5.86 17.92
CA ARG A 117 -14.80 6.85 18.33
C ARG A 117 -14.12 7.40 17.08
N GLU A 118 -14.42 8.65 16.76
CA GLU A 118 -13.76 9.38 15.69
C GLU A 118 -12.40 9.90 16.19
N ILE A 119 -11.38 9.80 15.33
CA ILE A 119 -10.04 10.31 15.58
C ILE A 119 -9.64 11.23 14.45
N ASP A 120 -9.51 12.52 14.76
CA ASP A 120 -8.97 13.52 13.83
C ASP A 120 -7.43 13.47 13.84
N LEU A 121 -6.86 13.51 12.64
CA LEU A 121 -5.43 13.44 12.37
C LEU A 121 -5.00 14.65 11.53
N PRO A 122 -5.01 15.87 12.09
CA PRO A 122 -4.65 17.06 11.33
C PRO A 122 -3.19 16.97 10.89
N ILE A 123 -2.98 16.73 9.59
CA ILE A 123 -1.66 16.53 9.00
C ILE A 123 -0.83 17.80 9.11
N GLY A 124 -1.40 18.94 8.71
CA GLY A 124 -0.74 20.23 8.63
C GLY A 124 0.42 20.24 7.63
N GLY A 125 0.23 20.84 6.45
CA GLY A 125 1.22 20.85 5.37
C GLY A 125 1.05 19.69 4.40
N SER A 126 2.16 19.18 3.84
CA SER A 126 2.15 18.23 2.71
C SER A 126 2.12 16.73 3.06
N GLY A 127 1.98 16.35 4.34
CA GLY A 127 2.05 14.94 4.78
C GLY A 127 3.47 14.44 5.04
N TYR A 128 4.42 14.81 4.19
CA TYR A 128 5.82 14.36 4.27
C TYR A 128 6.60 14.83 5.52
N ARG A 129 6.06 15.77 6.30
CA ARG A 129 6.72 16.25 7.52
C ARG A 129 7.03 15.13 8.52
N PHE A 130 6.22 14.07 8.56
CA PHE A 130 6.38 12.98 9.53
C PHE A 130 7.60 12.12 9.21
N GLU A 131 7.74 11.70 7.94
CA GLU A 131 8.93 10.95 7.49
C GLU A 131 10.21 11.81 7.55
N VAL A 132 10.14 13.11 7.21
CA VAL A 132 11.27 14.03 7.35
C VAL A 132 11.70 14.16 8.82
N ALA A 133 10.74 14.28 9.73
CA ALA A 133 11.02 14.34 11.17
C ALA A 133 11.65 13.04 11.69
N GLU A 134 11.20 11.88 11.20
CA GLU A 134 11.76 10.59 11.58
C GLU A 134 13.19 10.41 11.05
N VAL A 135 13.47 10.77 9.80
CA VAL A 135 14.83 10.75 9.25
C VAL A 135 15.74 11.68 10.07
N HIS A 136 15.29 12.90 10.39
CA HIS A 136 16.05 13.81 11.24
C HIS A 136 16.33 13.22 12.63
N ARG A 137 15.33 12.59 13.25
CA ARG A 137 15.48 11.94 14.56
C ARG A 137 16.53 10.82 14.49
N ALA A 138 16.43 9.93 13.51
CA ALA A 138 17.36 8.81 13.32
C ALA A 138 18.81 9.29 13.13
N LEU A 139 19.00 10.30 12.27
CA LEU A 139 20.32 10.89 12.02
C LEU A 139 20.91 11.52 13.29
N LEU A 140 20.12 12.25 14.07
CA LEU A 140 20.56 12.86 15.33
C LEU A 140 20.89 11.81 16.41
N ALA A 141 20.23 10.65 16.36
CA ALA A 141 20.51 9.52 17.22
C ALA A 141 21.73 8.67 16.76
N GLY A 142 22.30 8.95 15.59
CA GLY A 142 23.39 8.16 15.01
C GLY A 142 22.94 6.80 14.46
N GLU A 143 21.65 6.64 14.19
CA GLU A 143 21.08 5.42 13.62
C GLU A 143 21.31 5.38 12.10
N THR A 144 21.47 4.19 11.54
CA THR A 144 21.64 3.97 10.09
C THR A 144 20.35 3.59 9.37
N GLU A 145 19.26 3.38 10.12
CA GLU A 145 17.92 3.06 9.63
C GLU A 145 16.87 3.51 10.66
N SER A 146 15.60 3.63 10.24
CA SER A 146 14.51 3.96 11.16
C SER A 146 14.00 2.70 11.85
N PRO A 147 13.79 2.71 13.18
CA PRO A 147 13.11 1.61 13.88
C PRO A 147 11.61 1.54 13.52
N MET A 148 11.04 2.56 12.89
CA MET A 148 9.65 2.53 12.40
C MET A 148 9.54 1.85 11.03
N ARG A 149 10.63 1.85 10.25
CA ARG A 149 10.75 1.20 8.94
C ARG A 149 12.21 0.82 8.73
N THR A 150 12.52 -0.42 9.10
CA THR A 150 13.85 -1.00 8.95
C THR A 150 14.14 -1.29 7.48
N LEU A 151 15.41 -1.51 7.15
CA LEU A 151 15.82 -1.95 5.82
C LEU A 151 15.19 -3.31 5.47
N ASP A 152 15.07 -4.20 6.46
CA ASP A 152 14.42 -5.49 6.30
C ASP A 152 12.92 -5.35 5.98
N ASP A 153 12.22 -4.37 6.56
CA ASP A 153 10.82 -4.07 6.22
C ASP A 153 10.68 -3.65 4.75
N SER A 154 11.60 -2.81 4.25
CA SER A 154 11.62 -2.41 2.85
C SER A 154 11.86 -3.61 1.92
N LEU A 155 12.82 -4.47 2.25
CA LEU A 155 13.08 -5.69 1.48
C LEU A 155 11.91 -6.67 1.54
N ALA A 156 11.21 -6.77 2.67
CA ALA A 156 10.03 -7.61 2.83
C ALA A 156 8.90 -7.18 1.89
N VAL A 157 8.60 -5.87 1.85
CA VAL A 157 7.60 -5.34 0.92
C VAL A 157 8.01 -5.64 -0.53
N MET A 158 9.27 -5.41 -0.90
CA MET A 158 9.75 -5.70 -2.26
C MET A 158 9.61 -7.19 -2.62
N ARG A 159 9.91 -8.12 -1.71
CA ARG A 159 9.67 -9.56 -1.94
C ARG A 159 8.21 -9.86 -2.26
N VAL A 160 7.26 -9.20 -1.57
CA VAL A 160 5.82 -9.37 -1.84
C VAL A 160 5.45 -8.78 -3.20
N LEU A 161 5.94 -7.58 -3.54
CA LEU A 161 5.67 -6.98 -4.84
C LEU A 161 6.23 -7.83 -5.99
N ASP A 162 7.46 -8.33 -5.87
CA ASP A 162 8.07 -9.20 -6.88
C ASP A 162 7.31 -10.53 -7.02
N ALA A 163 6.90 -11.14 -5.90
CA ALA A 163 6.07 -12.35 -5.93
C ALA A 163 4.72 -12.12 -6.64
N VAL A 164 4.10 -10.95 -6.47
CA VAL A 164 2.87 -10.58 -7.20
C VAL A 164 3.18 -10.43 -8.69
N ARG A 165 4.24 -9.70 -9.05
CA ARG A 165 4.65 -9.50 -10.44
C ARG A 165 4.92 -10.81 -11.17
N ASP A 166 5.56 -11.76 -10.50
CA ASP A 166 5.78 -13.11 -11.01
C ASP A 166 4.50 -13.87 -11.30
N GLN A 167 3.48 -13.74 -10.46
CA GLN A 167 2.18 -14.37 -10.69
C GLN A 167 1.41 -13.75 -11.86
N VAL A 168 1.52 -12.43 -12.04
CA VAL A 168 0.74 -11.70 -13.06
C VAL A 168 1.51 -11.43 -14.37
N GLY A 169 2.77 -11.84 -14.45
CA GLY A 169 3.59 -11.77 -15.66
C GLY A 169 4.14 -10.39 -16.01
N VAL A 170 4.22 -9.47 -15.04
CA VAL A 170 4.83 -8.13 -15.25
C VAL A 170 6.35 -8.25 -15.15
N ARG A 171 7.05 -7.70 -16.16
CA ARG A 171 8.53 -7.68 -16.26
C ARG A 171 9.01 -6.30 -16.67
N TYR A 172 10.15 -5.88 -16.13
CA TYR A 172 10.77 -4.59 -16.48
C TYR A 172 12.07 -4.79 -17.27
N PRO A 173 12.51 -3.78 -18.03
CA PRO A 173 13.79 -3.85 -18.73
C PRO A 173 14.95 -4.08 -17.75
N GLY A 174 15.76 -5.13 -18.00
CA GLY A 174 16.96 -5.43 -17.22
C GLY A 174 16.81 -6.58 -16.21
N GLU A 175 15.63 -7.19 -16.12
CA GLU A 175 15.38 -8.43 -15.38
C GLU A 175 15.65 -9.71 -16.19
#